data_AF-A0A3A6P4R1-F1
#
_entry.id   AF-A0A3A6P4R1-F1
#
_cell.length_a   1.000
_cell.length_b   1.000
_cell.length_c   1.000
_cell.angle_alpha   90.00
_cell.angle_beta   90.00
_cell.angle_gamma   90.00
#
_symmetry.space_group_name_H-M   'P 1'
#
loop_
_entity.id
_entity.type
_entity.pdbx_description
1 polymer ?
#
loop_
_entity_poly.entity_id
_entity_poly.type
_entity_poly.pdbx_seq_one_letter_code
_entity_poly.pdbx_strand_id
1 'polypeptide(L)'
;MLDKTVPPLSEQLASPMEQAKLLGLLLDGSSSLVGLKDLNHRYLYANPELESLYGVTHGALIGNSSEAYVLPQHVAEIHAKEDAIIHDGKPAHFIERLIIRGRPHIWETIRFPFRDLNGKLAGSGFVAIDIPEGSAPTDKQRDLLLRAREQTVLHSSPPPPSQKTKPGLGQLIWRSTYESGNPTLDRQHRELFDLSNRILRAVVTDVPKIEILQLMTTLMAELSQHFRDEESIMQQVGYTHVREHHDIHVLLHNEATTLIQKFTRDRLHVEALYRYLAHDMIARHFLDSDRDFFAFIDPNFPVEP
;
A
#
# COMPACT_ATOMS: atom_id res chain seq x y z
N MET A 1 5.74 -15.81 -28.41
CA MET A 1 6.06 -17.00 -27.58
C MET A 1 6.79 -16.48 -26.36
N LEU A 2 6.18 -16.61 -25.17
CA LEU A 2 6.81 -16.24 -23.91
C LEU A 2 8.10 -17.05 -23.75
N ASP A 3 9.23 -16.36 -23.64
CA ASP A 3 10.50 -16.99 -23.31
C ASP A 3 10.40 -17.54 -21.89
N LYS A 4 10.23 -18.86 -21.78
CA LYS A 4 10.11 -19.58 -20.52
C LYS A 4 11.44 -19.70 -19.75
N THR A 5 12.49 -18.99 -20.18
CA THR A 5 13.82 -19.04 -19.55
C THR A 5 13.99 -18.05 -18.40
N VAL A 6 13.06 -17.10 -18.21
CA VAL A 6 13.16 -16.12 -17.11
C VAL A 6 12.69 -16.77 -15.80
N PRO A 7 13.57 -16.90 -14.78
CA PRO A 7 13.21 -17.55 -13.53
C PRO A 7 12.13 -16.76 -12.77
N PRO A 8 11.24 -17.42 -12.03
CA PRO A 8 10.16 -16.77 -11.27
C PRO A 8 10.68 -15.71 -10.28
N LEU A 9 9.85 -14.72 -9.93
CA LEU A 9 10.24 -13.62 -9.03
C LEU A 9 10.77 -14.12 -7.68
N SER A 10 10.34 -15.30 -7.21
CA SER A 10 10.90 -15.97 -6.03
C SER A 10 12.37 -16.36 -6.17
N GLU A 11 12.84 -16.63 -7.40
CA GLU A 11 14.24 -16.94 -7.73
C GLU A 11 15.05 -15.68 -8.06
N GLN A 12 14.40 -14.60 -8.49
CA GLN A 12 15.02 -13.28 -8.70
C GLN A 12 15.13 -12.46 -7.41
N LEU A 13 14.23 -12.66 -6.43
CA LEU A 13 14.31 -12.09 -5.08
C LEU A 13 15.18 -12.94 -4.15
N ALA A 14 16.10 -13.73 -4.71
CA ALA A 14 16.96 -14.62 -3.94
C ALA A 14 17.92 -13.83 -3.03
N SER A 15 18.25 -12.58 -3.38
CA SER A 15 19.13 -11.77 -2.56
C SER A 15 18.36 -10.95 -1.51
N PRO A 16 18.88 -10.87 -0.26
CA PRO A 16 18.35 -9.97 0.76
C PRO A 16 18.28 -8.51 0.32
N MET A 17 19.13 -8.09 -0.62
CA MET A 17 19.19 -6.72 -1.16
C MET A 17 17.94 -6.39 -1.98
N GLU A 18 17.49 -7.31 -2.83
CA GLU A 18 16.30 -7.11 -3.66
C GLU A 18 15.03 -7.12 -2.83
N GLN A 19 14.96 -7.98 -1.80
CA GLN A 19 13.87 -7.97 -0.83
C GLN A 19 13.82 -6.65 -0.05
N ALA A 20 14.97 -6.11 0.37
CA ALA A 20 15.06 -4.86 1.12
C ALA A 20 14.64 -3.63 0.29
N LYS A 21 15.05 -3.55 -0.98
CA LYS A 21 14.64 -2.46 -1.90
C LYS A 21 13.12 -2.39 -2.02
N LEU A 22 12.52 -3.55 -2.15
CA LEU A 22 11.10 -3.69 -2.32
C LEU A 22 10.37 -3.29 -1.04
N LEU A 23 10.88 -3.74 0.12
CA LEU A 23 10.35 -3.36 1.44
C LEU A 23 10.36 -1.84 1.59
N GLY A 24 11.42 -1.18 1.14
CA GLY A 24 11.49 0.28 1.02
C GLY A 24 10.34 0.86 0.19
N LEU A 25 10.08 0.34 -1.02
CA LEU A 25 8.99 0.81 -1.88
C LEU A 25 7.60 0.70 -1.23
N LEU A 26 7.34 -0.39 -0.50
CA LEU A 26 6.06 -0.57 0.21
C LEU A 26 5.90 0.45 1.35
N LEU A 27 6.95 0.65 2.14
CA LEU A 27 6.91 1.58 3.24
C LEU A 27 6.83 3.04 2.74
N ASP A 28 7.53 3.35 1.64
CA ASP A 28 7.54 4.68 1.02
C ASP A 28 6.20 5.05 0.38
N GLY A 29 5.46 4.06 -0.13
CA GLY A 29 4.13 4.25 -0.72
C GLY A 29 2.97 4.23 0.28
N SER A 30 3.23 4.03 1.58
CA SER A 30 2.19 4.00 2.60
C SER A 30 1.72 5.43 2.97
N SER A 31 0.40 5.63 3.08
CA SER A 31 -0.19 6.84 3.67
C SER A 31 -0.11 6.88 5.20
N SER A 32 0.39 5.81 5.83
CA SER A 32 0.70 5.81 7.26
C SER A 32 2.07 6.44 7.49
N LEU A 33 2.29 7.04 8.66
CA LEU A 33 3.63 7.45 9.05
C LEU A 33 4.41 6.21 9.47
N VAL A 34 5.57 6.00 8.87
CA VAL A 34 6.45 4.88 9.22
C VAL A 34 7.84 5.39 9.52
N GLY A 35 8.41 4.92 10.63
CA GLY A 35 9.79 5.22 10.98
C GLY A 35 10.46 4.10 11.76
N LEU A 36 11.77 3.98 11.59
CA LEU A 36 12.66 3.19 12.44
C LEU A 36 13.70 4.11 13.07
N LYS A 37 13.99 3.87 14.34
CA LYS A 37 15.00 4.59 15.11
C LYS A 37 15.94 3.63 15.81
N ASP A 38 17.20 4.04 15.98
CA ASP A 38 18.17 3.32 16.79
C ASP A 38 17.90 3.49 18.30
N LEU A 39 18.75 2.88 19.14
CA LEU A 39 18.67 2.98 20.60
C LEU A 39 18.97 4.39 21.15
N ASN A 40 19.43 5.33 20.32
CA ASN A 40 19.68 6.72 20.68
C ASN A 40 18.59 7.65 20.11
N HIS A 41 17.43 7.10 19.73
CA HIS A 41 16.29 7.81 19.16
C HIS A 41 16.58 8.51 17.81
N ARG A 42 17.62 8.08 17.07
CA ARG A 42 17.97 8.63 15.75
C ARG A 42 17.33 7.82 14.65
N TYR A 43 16.75 8.47 13.65
CA TYR A 43 16.09 7.77 12.55
C TYR A 43 17.09 6.96 11.72
N LEU A 44 16.77 5.69 11.51
CA LEU A 44 17.42 4.78 10.57
C LEU A 44 16.62 4.68 9.26
N TYR A 45 15.31 4.92 9.35
CA TYR A 45 14.39 4.98 8.22
C TYR A 45 13.22 5.90 8.56
N ALA A 46 12.74 6.61 7.56
CA ALA A 46 11.52 7.40 7.60
C ALA A 46 10.90 7.36 6.21
N ASN A 47 9.59 7.10 6.14
CA ASN A 47 8.90 7.15 4.86
C ASN A 47 8.61 8.61 4.44
N PRO A 48 8.34 8.88 3.15
CA PRO A 48 8.09 10.23 2.65
C PRO A 48 6.94 10.95 3.35
N GLU A 49 5.91 10.22 3.81
CA GLU A 49 4.79 10.82 4.54
C GLU A 49 5.25 11.43 5.88
N LEU A 50 6.13 10.73 6.61
CA LEU A 50 6.74 11.24 7.84
C LEU A 50 7.66 12.45 7.57
N GLU A 51 8.42 12.44 6.49
CA GLU A 51 9.28 13.57 6.11
C GLU A 51 8.46 14.79 5.68
N SER A 52 7.38 14.58 4.94
CA SER A 52 6.41 15.60 4.53
C SER A 52 5.72 16.25 5.73
N LEU A 53 5.33 15.44 6.73
CA LEU A 53 4.76 15.91 7.99
C LEU A 53 5.70 16.90 8.70
N TYR A 54 6.99 16.58 8.78
CA TYR A 54 8.00 17.49 9.34
C TYR A 54 8.42 18.62 8.38
N GLY A 55 8.06 18.52 7.09
CA GLY A 55 8.39 19.52 6.08
C GLY A 55 9.86 19.51 5.67
N VAL A 56 10.51 18.34 5.72
CA VAL A 56 11.92 18.18 5.38
C VAL A 56 12.12 17.49 4.04
N THR A 57 13.30 17.67 3.44
CA THR A 57 13.68 16.97 2.21
C THR A 57 13.95 15.50 2.47
N HIS A 58 13.77 14.66 1.46
CA HIS A 58 14.01 13.23 1.57
C HIS A 58 15.41 12.88 2.09
N GLY A 59 15.47 11.98 3.06
CA GLY A 59 16.68 11.53 3.74
C GLY A 59 17.17 12.45 4.86
N ALA A 60 16.57 13.64 5.06
CA ALA A 60 17.04 14.60 6.06
C ALA A 60 16.84 14.14 7.51
N LEU A 61 15.94 13.19 7.75
CA LEU A 61 15.74 12.63 9.09
C LEU A 61 16.82 11.63 9.48
N ILE A 62 17.46 10.98 8.52
CA ILE A 62 18.38 9.87 8.80
C ILE A 62 19.57 10.34 9.65
N GLY A 63 19.80 9.65 10.77
CA GLY A 63 20.80 9.98 11.77
C GLY A 63 20.42 11.10 12.74
N ASN A 64 19.28 11.78 12.52
CA ASN A 64 18.79 12.87 13.35
C ASN A 64 17.68 12.42 14.30
N SER A 65 17.47 13.19 15.37
CA SER A 65 16.36 13.01 16.31
C SER A 65 15.14 13.83 15.89
N SER A 66 13.95 13.44 16.35
CA SER A 66 12.72 14.22 16.20
C SER A 66 12.74 15.57 16.94
N GLU A 67 13.73 15.81 17.82
CA GLU A 67 13.90 17.05 18.60
C GLU A 67 13.92 18.32 17.76
N ALA A 68 14.43 18.27 16.53
CA ALA A 68 14.48 19.42 15.64
C ALA A 68 13.10 19.81 15.06
N TYR A 69 12.10 18.91 15.16
CA TYR A 69 10.83 19.02 14.42
C TYR A 69 9.60 18.97 15.33
N VAL A 70 9.77 18.52 16.58
CA VAL A 70 8.71 18.29 17.55
C VAL A 70 8.98 19.11 18.81
N LEU A 71 7.92 19.64 19.44
CA LEU A 71 8.05 20.42 20.68
C LEU A 71 8.73 19.59 21.80
N PRO A 72 9.60 20.18 22.64
CA PRO A 72 10.38 19.43 23.64
C PRO A 72 9.56 18.51 24.55
N GLN A 73 8.36 18.96 24.97
CA GLN A 73 7.46 18.16 25.80
C GLN A 73 7.02 16.86 25.10
N HIS A 74 6.67 16.95 23.81
CA HIS A 74 6.23 15.82 23.01
C HIS A 74 7.38 14.87 22.70
N VAL A 75 8.60 15.41 22.53
CA VAL A 75 9.80 14.58 22.37
C VAL A 75 10.06 13.74 23.61
N ALA A 76 9.97 14.33 24.80
CA ALA A 76 10.14 13.59 26.06
C ALA A 76 9.11 12.46 26.20
N GLU A 77 7.85 12.70 25.82
CA GLU A 77 6.81 11.66 25.82
C GLU A 77 7.09 10.55 24.81
N ILE A 78 7.56 10.89 23.61
CA ILE A 78 7.92 9.93 22.57
C ILE A 78 9.09 9.06 23.05
N HIS A 79 10.15 9.66 23.59
CA HIS A 79 11.32 8.94 24.07
C HIS A 79 10.96 8.02 25.25
N ALA A 80 10.16 8.48 26.20
CA ALA A 80 9.71 7.63 27.31
C ALA A 80 8.93 6.39 26.83
N LYS A 81 8.10 6.53 25.79
CA LYS A 81 7.38 5.40 25.17
C LYS A 81 8.32 4.47 24.41
N GLU A 82 9.29 5.02 23.68
CA GLU A 82 10.34 4.25 22.99
C GLU A 82 11.19 3.45 23.98
N ASP A 83 11.63 4.07 25.07
CA ASP A 83 12.43 3.43 26.12
C ASP A 83 11.66 2.29 26.81
N ALA A 84 10.37 2.49 27.08
CA ALA A 84 9.53 1.46 27.68
C ALA A 84 9.44 0.20 26.81
N ILE A 85 9.20 0.33 25.50
CA ILE A 85 9.10 -0.83 24.60
C ILE A 85 10.47 -1.50 24.34
N ILE A 86 11.56 -0.72 24.39
CA ILE A 86 12.93 -1.21 24.26
C ILE A 86 13.29 -2.02 25.51
N HIS A 87 12.98 -1.50 26.69
CA HIS A 87 13.17 -2.19 27.96
C HIS A 87 12.33 -3.46 28.07
N ASP A 88 11.03 -3.37 27.79
CA ASP A 88 10.09 -4.48 27.98
C ASP A 88 10.17 -5.51 26.85
N GLY A 89 10.72 -5.14 25.70
CA GLY A 89 10.81 -5.98 24.51
C GLY A 89 9.46 -6.31 23.88
N LYS A 90 8.41 -5.52 24.18
CA LYS A 90 7.04 -5.75 23.72
C LYS A 90 6.51 -4.56 22.92
N PRO A 91 5.72 -4.81 21.86
CA PRO A 91 4.99 -3.74 21.17
C PRO A 91 4.00 -3.04 22.11
N ALA A 92 3.78 -1.76 21.85
CA ALA A 92 2.76 -0.94 22.51
C ALA A 92 1.87 -0.28 21.46
N HIS A 93 0.61 -0.07 21.83
CA HIS A 93 -0.39 0.56 20.97
C HIS A 93 -1.08 1.69 21.74
N PHE A 94 -1.14 2.87 21.15
CA PHE A 94 -1.73 4.05 21.79
C PHE A 94 -2.09 5.11 20.75
N ILE A 95 -2.89 6.09 21.18
CA ILE A 95 -3.18 7.27 20.38
C ILE A 95 -2.15 8.35 20.70
N GLU A 96 -1.46 8.87 19.68
CA GLU A 96 -0.57 10.02 19.81
C GLU A 96 -1.32 11.30 19.46
N ARG A 97 -1.13 12.32 20.29
CA ARG A 97 -1.65 13.67 20.07
C ARG A 97 -0.47 14.60 20.09
N LEU A 98 -0.05 15.07 18.92
CA LEU A 98 1.09 15.96 18.82
C LEU A 98 0.67 17.23 18.08
N ILE A 99 1.36 18.31 18.42
CA ILE A 99 1.31 19.54 17.63
C ILE A 99 2.57 19.56 16.80
N ILE A 100 2.41 19.47 15.48
CA ILE A 100 3.51 19.51 14.51
C ILE A 100 3.25 20.70 13.60
N ARG A 101 4.27 21.56 13.43
CA ARG A 101 4.18 22.79 12.61
C ARG A 101 2.95 23.66 12.96
N GLY A 102 2.58 23.69 14.24
CA GLY A 102 1.46 24.49 14.75
C GLY A 102 0.07 23.89 14.53
N ARG A 103 -0.04 22.67 13.98
CA ARG A 103 -1.31 21.98 13.78
C ARG A 103 -1.43 20.78 14.73
N PRO A 104 -2.60 20.58 15.38
CA PRO A 104 -2.84 19.38 16.14
C PRO A 104 -3.06 18.20 15.18
N HIS A 105 -2.53 17.05 15.56
CA HIS A 105 -2.70 15.81 14.85
C HIS A 105 -2.97 14.68 15.85
N ILE A 106 -3.78 13.71 15.44
CA ILE A 106 -4.18 12.58 16.25
C ILE A 106 -3.92 11.31 15.44
N TRP A 107 -3.07 10.42 15.95
CA TRP A 107 -2.74 9.17 15.28
C TRP A 107 -3.03 7.96 16.15
N GLU A 108 -3.49 6.88 15.52
CA GLU A 108 -3.42 5.53 16.09
C GLU A 108 -2.03 4.98 15.79
N THR A 109 -1.20 4.82 16.82
CA THR A 109 0.22 4.46 16.68
C THR A 109 0.52 3.10 17.30
N ILE A 110 1.04 2.18 16.49
CA ILE A 110 1.70 0.96 16.97
C ILE A 110 3.20 1.22 16.98
N ARG A 111 3.83 0.94 18.12
CA ARG A 111 5.27 1.06 18.32
C ARG A 111 5.83 -0.28 18.75
N PHE A 112 6.96 -0.72 18.19
CA PHE A 112 7.51 -2.05 18.42
C PHE A 112 9.04 -2.03 18.48
N PRO A 113 9.67 -2.86 19.32
CA PRO A 113 11.12 -3.05 19.28
C PRO A 113 11.50 -3.91 18.08
N PHE A 114 12.68 -3.68 17.50
CA PHE A 114 13.25 -4.56 16.47
C PHE A 114 14.67 -5.00 16.83
N ARG A 115 15.08 -6.12 16.24
CA ARG A 115 16.39 -6.74 16.44
C ARG A 115 17.22 -6.68 15.17
N ASP A 116 18.53 -6.61 15.31
CA ASP A 116 19.46 -6.74 14.20
C ASP A 116 19.51 -8.19 13.66
N LEU A 117 20.33 -8.40 12.63
CA LEU A 117 20.53 -9.72 12.02
C LEU A 117 21.12 -10.77 12.97
N ASN A 118 21.72 -10.34 14.09
CA ASN A 118 22.27 -11.21 15.13
C ASN A 118 21.26 -11.47 16.26
N GLY A 119 20.03 -10.98 16.15
CA GLY A 119 18.99 -11.10 17.16
C GLY A 119 19.17 -10.16 18.37
N LYS A 120 20.12 -9.22 18.33
CA LYS A 120 20.31 -8.22 19.39
C LYS A 120 19.32 -7.08 19.19
N LEU A 121 18.75 -6.57 20.28
CA LEU A 121 17.89 -5.38 20.24
C LEU A 121 18.65 -4.21 19.60
N ALA A 122 18.06 -3.63 18.55
CA ALA A 122 18.71 -2.65 17.71
C ALA A 122 18.01 -1.28 17.71
N GLY A 123 16.75 -1.23 18.12
CA GLY A 123 16.00 0.02 18.19
C GLY A 123 14.49 -0.20 18.27
N SER A 124 13.76 0.83 17.87
CA SER A 124 12.30 0.83 17.80
C SER A 124 11.78 1.24 16.43
N GLY A 125 10.61 0.73 16.07
CA GLY A 125 9.85 1.13 14.89
C GLY A 125 8.45 1.58 15.27
N PHE A 126 7.82 2.37 14.40
CA PHE A 126 6.42 2.73 14.54
C PHE A 126 5.70 2.77 13.20
N VAL A 127 4.40 2.50 13.27
CA VAL A 127 3.42 2.77 12.21
C VAL A 127 2.31 3.59 12.85
N ALA A 128 2.00 4.75 12.29
CA ALA A 128 0.97 5.64 12.80
C ALA A 128 -0.03 5.97 11.69
N ILE A 129 -1.32 5.78 11.97
CA ILE A 129 -2.42 6.02 11.04
C ILE A 129 -3.20 7.23 11.53
N ASP A 130 -3.46 8.18 10.62
CA ASP A 130 -4.17 9.41 10.96
C ASP A 130 -5.62 9.11 11.36
N ILE A 131 -6.07 9.75 12.44
CA ILE A 131 -7.45 9.67 12.90
C ILE A 131 -8.09 11.04 12.65
N PRO A 132 -9.15 11.12 11.82
CA PRO A 132 -9.91 12.34 11.66
C PRO A 132 -10.39 12.89 13.01
N GLU A 133 -10.29 14.19 13.21
CA GLU A 133 -10.50 14.86 14.51
C GLU A 133 -11.89 14.57 15.14
N GLY A 134 -12.90 14.26 14.31
CA GLY A 134 -14.26 13.87 14.73
C GLY A 134 -14.48 12.37 15.00
N SER A 135 -13.49 11.52 14.72
CA SER A 135 -13.57 10.06 14.81
C SER A 135 -12.70 9.48 15.94
N ALA A 136 -12.05 10.34 16.73
CA ALA A 136 -11.20 9.90 17.83
C ALA A 136 -12.01 9.13 18.89
N PRO A 137 -11.69 7.85 19.16
CA PRO A 137 -12.46 7.05 20.11
C PRO A 137 -12.32 7.61 21.53
N THR A 138 -13.42 7.60 22.27
CA THR A 138 -13.44 7.94 23.70
C THR A 138 -12.60 6.96 24.52
N ASP A 139 -12.17 7.34 25.72
CA ASP A 139 -11.36 6.46 26.60
C ASP A 139 -12.02 5.09 26.87
N LYS A 140 -13.37 5.04 26.88
CA LYS A 140 -14.14 3.80 27.02
C LYS A 140 -14.10 2.94 25.75
N GLN A 141 -14.21 3.55 24.56
CA GLN A 141 -14.09 2.83 23.29
C GLN A 141 -12.67 2.30 23.08
N ARG A 142 -11.66 3.04 23.55
CA ARG A 142 -10.25 2.64 23.55
C ARG A 142 -10.03 1.34 24.35
N ASP A 143 -10.48 1.30 25.60
CA ASP A 143 -10.34 0.12 26.46
C ASP A 143 -11.06 -1.10 25.86
N LEU A 144 -12.23 -0.88 25.23
CA LEU A 144 -12.98 -1.93 24.56
C LEU A 144 -12.26 -2.47 23.31
N LEU A 145 -11.68 -1.60 22.46
CA LEU A 145 -10.92 -1.99 21.27
C LEU A 145 -9.63 -2.73 21.61
N LEU A 146 -8.91 -2.27 22.65
CA LEU A 146 -7.70 -2.94 23.13
C LEU A 146 -8.01 -4.35 23.64
N ARG A 147 -9.07 -4.50 24.46
CA ARG A 147 -9.53 -5.82 24.94
C ARG A 147 -9.99 -6.73 23.81
N ALA A 148 -10.72 -6.20 22.82
CA ALA A 148 -11.18 -6.98 21.67
C ALA A 148 -9.98 -7.51 20.85
N ARG A 149 -8.91 -6.72 20.68
CA ARG A 149 -7.70 -7.15 19.97
C ARG A 149 -6.85 -8.13 20.77
N GLU A 150 -6.71 -7.96 22.08
CA GLU A 150 -6.05 -8.94 22.96
C GLU A 150 -6.77 -10.31 22.93
N GLN A 151 -8.10 -10.31 22.87
CA GLN A 151 -8.90 -11.54 22.72
C GLN A 151 -8.80 -12.17 21.33
N THR A 152 -8.57 -11.38 20.28
CA THR A 152 -8.38 -11.88 18.91
C THR A 152 -7.03 -12.60 18.76
N VAL A 153 -5.98 -12.13 19.44
CA VAL A 153 -4.66 -12.80 19.47
C VAL A 153 -4.70 -14.14 20.22
N LEU A 154 -5.63 -14.30 21.18
CA LEU A 154 -5.78 -15.55 21.94
C LEU A 154 -6.63 -16.63 21.23
N HIS A 155 -7.42 -16.27 20.21
CA HIS A 155 -8.28 -17.22 19.47
C HIS A 155 -7.82 -17.54 18.04
N SER A 156 -6.79 -16.88 17.52
CA SER A 156 -6.13 -17.31 16.30
C SER A 156 -5.13 -18.41 16.60
N SER A 157 -5.54 -19.68 16.46
CA SER A 157 -4.60 -20.78 16.28
C SER A 157 -3.62 -20.44 15.14
N PRO A 158 -2.33 -20.74 15.27
CA PRO A 158 -1.39 -20.54 14.17
C PRO A 158 -1.87 -21.34 12.96
N PRO A 159 -1.86 -20.77 11.73
CA PRO A 159 -2.25 -21.52 10.56
C PRO A 159 -1.33 -22.74 10.41
N PRO A 160 -1.86 -23.91 10.00
CA PRO A 160 -1.02 -25.07 9.75
C PRO A 160 0.02 -24.74 8.67
N PRO A 161 1.20 -25.37 8.70
CA PRO A 161 2.27 -25.07 7.75
C PRO A 161 1.89 -25.59 6.36
N SER A 162 1.20 -24.77 5.57
CA SER A 162 0.98 -25.01 4.14
C SER A 162 2.19 -24.53 3.34
N GLN A 163 2.65 -25.41 2.47
CA GLN A 163 3.90 -25.34 1.73
C GLN A 163 4.05 -24.05 0.89
N LYS A 164 5.14 -23.33 1.19
CA LYS A 164 5.97 -22.45 0.35
C LYS A 164 5.35 -21.92 -0.95
N THR A 165 4.93 -20.65 -0.94
CA THR A 165 5.57 -19.56 -1.71
C THR A 165 5.26 -18.24 -1.01
N LYS A 166 6.30 -17.46 -0.68
CA LYS A 166 6.15 -16.13 -0.08
C LYS A 166 5.85 -15.14 -1.21
N PRO A 167 4.81 -14.30 -1.11
CA PRO A 167 4.62 -13.25 -2.10
C PRO A 167 5.80 -12.27 -2.06
N GLY A 168 6.31 -11.93 -3.24
CA GLY A 168 7.37 -10.94 -3.41
C GLY A 168 6.85 -9.55 -3.06
N LEU A 169 7.74 -8.71 -2.55
CA LEU A 169 7.47 -7.30 -2.28
C LEU A 169 6.86 -6.62 -3.56
N GLY A 170 5.93 -5.65 -3.50
CA GLY A 170 5.53 -4.87 -4.69
C GLY A 170 4.83 -5.65 -5.84
N GLN A 171 4.60 -6.95 -5.67
CA GLN A 171 3.69 -7.71 -6.51
C GLN A 171 2.26 -7.41 -6.09
N LEU A 172 1.44 -6.96 -7.03
CA LEU A 172 0.00 -6.84 -6.87
C LEU A 172 -0.57 -8.26 -6.88
N ILE A 173 -1.17 -8.68 -5.77
CA ILE A 173 -1.64 -10.07 -5.58
C ILE A 173 -3.15 -10.09 -5.70
N TRP A 174 -3.65 -10.79 -6.71
CA TRP A 174 -5.06 -11.14 -6.79
C TRP A 174 -5.44 -12.11 -5.66
N ARG A 175 -6.61 -11.90 -5.06
CA ARG A 175 -7.20 -12.78 -4.05
C ARG A 175 -8.63 -13.09 -4.47
N SER A 176 -9.11 -14.31 -4.20
CA SER A 176 -10.50 -14.68 -4.48
C SER A 176 -11.53 -13.80 -3.73
N THR A 177 -11.14 -13.14 -2.65
CA THR A 177 -11.99 -12.15 -1.95
C THR A 177 -12.30 -10.89 -2.77
N TYR A 178 -11.61 -10.70 -3.90
CA TYR A 178 -11.82 -9.57 -4.81
C TYR A 178 -12.79 -9.91 -5.95
N GLU A 179 -13.26 -11.16 -6.03
CA GLU A 179 -14.19 -11.59 -7.06
C GLU A 179 -15.53 -10.85 -6.95
N SER A 180 -15.98 -10.35 -8.10
CA SER A 180 -17.27 -9.69 -8.33
C SER A 180 -18.43 -10.68 -8.41
N GLY A 181 -18.14 -11.95 -8.71
CA GLY A 181 -19.13 -12.96 -9.06
C GLY A 181 -19.48 -12.98 -10.55
N ASN A 182 -18.99 -12.03 -11.35
CA ASN A 182 -19.07 -12.06 -12.80
C ASN A 182 -17.76 -12.63 -13.39
N PRO A 183 -17.78 -13.80 -14.06
CA PRO A 183 -16.56 -14.44 -14.57
C PRO A 183 -15.76 -13.59 -15.57
N THR A 184 -16.44 -12.73 -16.33
CA THR A 184 -15.81 -11.85 -17.31
C THR A 184 -15.03 -10.73 -16.62
N LEU A 185 -15.65 -10.04 -15.66
CA LEU A 185 -14.98 -8.98 -14.88
C LEU A 185 -13.80 -9.56 -14.08
N ASP A 186 -14.01 -10.69 -13.40
CA ASP A 186 -12.95 -11.31 -12.61
C ASP A 186 -11.75 -11.74 -13.46
N ARG A 187 -12.01 -12.19 -14.70
CA ARG A 187 -10.93 -12.50 -15.66
C ARG A 187 -10.19 -11.23 -16.06
N GLN A 188 -10.90 -10.16 -16.39
CA GLN A 188 -10.31 -8.88 -16.78
C GLN A 188 -9.48 -8.26 -15.65
N HIS A 189 -10.00 -8.22 -14.43
CA HIS A 189 -9.24 -7.74 -13.27
C HIS A 189 -7.95 -8.54 -13.07
N ARG A 190 -7.99 -9.88 -13.16
CA ARG A 190 -6.78 -10.71 -13.09
C ARG A 190 -5.76 -10.35 -14.19
N GLU A 191 -6.23 -10.20 -15.43
CA GLU A 191 -5.37 -9.81 -16.57
C GLU A 191 -4.74 -8.42 -16.35
N LEU A 192 -5.49 -7.47 -15.80
CA LEU A 192 -5.02 -6.12 -15.48
C LEU A 192 -4.03 -6.09 -14.30
N PHE A 193 -4.23 -6.92 -13.28
CA PHE A 193 -3.26 -7.15 -12.20
C PHE A 193 -1.95 -7.72 -12.76
N ASP A 194 -2.04 -8.74 -13.60
CA ASP A 194 -0.88 -9.38 -14.22
C ASP A 194 -0.11 -8.42 -15.12
N LEU A 195 -0.82 -7.62 -15.92
CA LEU A 195 -0.22 -6.63 -16.80
C LEU A 195 0.44 -5.48 -16.02
N SER A 196 -0.18 -5.03 -14.94
CA SER A 196 0.40 -4.04 -14.02
C SER A 196 1.70 -4.56 -13.41
N ASN A 197 1.71 -5.80 -12.93
CA ASN A 197 2.91 -6.45 -12.42
C ASN A 197 4.02 -6.55 -13.47
N ARG A 198 3.67 -6.85 -14.73
CA ARG A 198 4.63 -6.90 -15.84
C ARG A 198 5.25 -5.53 -16.12
N ILE A 199 4.44 -4.46 -16.12
CA ILE A 199 4.92 -3.09 -16.32
C ILE A 199 5.86 -2.68 -15.17
N LEU A 200 5.44 -2.87 -13.92
CA LEU A 200 6.25 -2.54 -12.74
C LEU A 200 7.59 -3.27 -12.76
N ARG A 201 7.58 -4.56 -13.11
CA ARG A 201 8.81 -5.34 -13.26
C ARG A 201 9.70 -4.77 -14.36
N ALA A 202 9.14 -4.53 -15.55
CA ALA A 202 9.91 -4.10 -16.71
C ALA A 202 10.65 -2.77 -16.47
N VAL A 203 10.04 -1.85 -15.74
CA VAL A 203 10.65 -0.57 -15.36
C VAL A 203 11.79 -0.74 -14.35
N VAL A 204 11.71 -1.70 -13.43
CA VAL A 204 12.73 -1.93 -12.40
C VAL A 204 13.90 -2.77 -12.94
N THR A 205 13.67 -3.64 -13.92
CA THR A 205 14.70 -4.52 -14.51
C THR A 205 15.34 -3.95 -15.77
N ASP A 206 15.25 -2.63 -15.99
CA ASP A 206 15.86 -1.90 -17.11
C ASP A 206 15.56 -2.51 -18.50
N VAL A 207 14.33 -2.98 -18.68
CA VAL A 207 13.85 -3.50 -19.97
C VAL A 207 13.88 -2.37 -21.01
N PRO A 208 14.19 -2.65 -22.30
CA PRO A 208 14.15 -1.63 -23.34
C PRO A 208 12.85 -0.83 -23.35
N LYS A 209 12.96 0.50 -23.39
CA LYS A 209 11.84 1.45 -23.34
C LYS A 209 10.70 1.12 -24.30
N ILE A 210 11.01 0.60 -25.49
CA ILE A 210 10.01 0.23 -26.50
C ILE A 210 9.11 -0.92 -26.03
N GLU A 211 9.65 -1.90 -25.30
CA GLU A 211 8.88 -3.01 -24.75
C GLU A 211 8.00 -2.55 -23.59
N ILE A 212 8.50 -1.65 -22.75
CA ILE A 212 7.70 -1.03 -21.68
C ILE A 212 6.54 -0.24 -22.28
N LEU A 213 6.79 0.55 -23.34
CA LEU A 213 5.74 1.28 -24.06
C LEU A 213 4.69 0.35 -24.68
N GLN A 214 5.09 -0.82 -25.18
CA GLN A 214 4.15 -1.84 -25.66
C GLN A 214 3.27 -2.36 -24.52
N LEU A 215 3.85 -2.68 -23.36
CA LEU A 215 3.07 -3.11 -22.18
C LEU A 215 2.09 -2.04 -21.70
N MET A 216 2.52 -0.78 -21.64
CA MET A 216 1.64 0.33 -21.25
C MET A 216 0.52 0.56 -22.27
N THR A 217 0.81 0.38 -23.57
CA THR A 217 -0.20 0.48 -24.63
C THR A 217 -1.20 -0.67 -24.56
N THR A 218 -0.75 -1.89 -24.27
CA THR A 218 -1.64 -3.02 -23.99
C THR A 218 -2.52 -2.72 -22.78
N LEU A 219 -1.95 -2.20 -21.68
CA LEU A 219 -2.73 -1.87 -20.48
C LEU A 219 -3.84 -0.86 -20.81
N MET A 220 -3.52 0.14 -21.62
CA MET A 220 -4.49 1.13 -22.07
C MET A 220 -5.67 0.51 -22.82
N ALA A 221 -5.39 -0.47 -23.70
CA ALA A 221 -6.42 -1.16 -24.47
C ALA A 221 -7.29 -2.07 -23.57
N GLU A 222 -6.66 -2.84 -22.68
CA GLU A 222 -7.37 -3.71 -21.73
C GLU A 222 -8.25 -2.91 -20.77
N LEU A 223 -7.74 -1.79 -20.22
CA LEU A 223 -8.53 -0.89 -19.37
C LEU A 223 -9.73 -0.32 -20.11
N SER A 224 -9.53 0.13 -21.34
CA SER A 224 -10.62 0.70 -22.14
C SER A 224 -11.70 -0.33 -22.46
N GLN A 225 -11.32 -1.61 -22.65
CA GLN A 225 -12.28 -2.69 -22.84
C GLN A 225 -13.00 -3.03 -21.54
N HIS A 226 -12.25 -3.18 -20.45
CA HIS A 226 -12.79 -3.45 -19.12
C HIS A 226 -13.85 -2.42 -18.71
N PHE A 227 -13.55 -1.13 -18.81
CA PHE A 227 -14.49 -0.05 -18.46
C PHE A 227 -15.79 -0.10 -19.27
N ARG A 228 -15.71 -0.46 -20.57
CA ARG A 228 -16.92 -0.61 -21.41
C ARG A 228 -17.77 -1.80 -20.95
N ASP A 229 -17.13 -2.92 -20.64
CA ASP A 229 -17.83 -4.13 -20.22
C ASP A 229 -18.46 -3.93 -18.84
N GLU A 230 -17.73 -3.29 -17.94
CA GLU A 230 -18.19 -2.93 -16.61
C GLU A 230 -19.40 -1.98 -16.65
N GLU A 231 -19.34 -0.90 -17.43
CA GLU A 231 -20.47 0.02 -17.61
C GLU A 231 -21.70 -0.68 -18.22
N SER A 232 -21.49 -1.59 -19.17
CA SER A 232 -22.56 -2.41 -19.74
C SER A 232 -23.19 -3.30 -18.67
N ILE A 233 -22.38 -3.97 -17.84
CA ILE A 233 -22.85 -4.82 -16.75
C ILE A 233 -23.62 -3.97 -15.73
N MET A 234 -23.10 -2.82 -15.32
CA MET A 234 -23.78 -1.89 -14.39
C MET A 234 -25.17 -1.51 -14.89
N GLN A 235 -25.32 -1.21 -16.18
CA GLN A 235 -26.62 -0.90 -16.79
C GLN A 235 -27.56 -2.10 -16.75
N GLN A 236 -27.05 -3.30 -17.05
CA GLN A 236 -27.85 -4.53 -17.07
C GLN A 236 -28.32 -4.96 -15.67
N VAL A 237 -27.51 -4.77 -14.64
CA VAL A 237 -27.86 -5.08 -13.24
C VAL A 237 -28.66 -3.96 -12.56
N GLY A 238 -28.92 -2.85 -13.26
CA GLY A 238 -29.71 -1.75 -12.74
C GLY A 238 -29.00 -0.90 -11.68
N TYR A 239 -27.66 -0.87 -11.69
CA TYR A 239 -26.89 0.02 -10.84
C TYR A 239 -27.22 1.49 -11.19
N THR A 240 -27.52 2.31 -10.18
CA THR A 240 -28.08 3.66 -10.40
C THR A 240 -27.02 4.75 -10.59
N HIS A 241 -25.76 4.49 -10.23
CA HIS A 241 -24.67 5.47 -10.23
C HIS A 241 -23.69 5.26 -11.39
N VAL A 242 -24.19 4.79 -12.55
CA VAL A 242 -23.36 4.48 -13.74
C VAL A 242 -22.63 5.72 -14.24
N ARG A 243 -23.26 6.90 -14.17
CA ARG A 243 -22.64 8.15 -14.65
C ARG A 243 -21.45 8.54 -13.76
N GLU A 244 -21.63 8.49 -12.44
CA GLU A 244 -20.57 8.79 -11.48
C GLU A 244 -19.38 7.83 -11.66
N HIS A 245 -19.65 6.55 -11.89
CA HIS A 245 -18.61 5.55 -12.14
C HIS A 245 -17.91 5.76 -13.49
N HIS A 246 -18.66 6.10 -14.55
CA HIS A 246 -18.09 6.47 -15.84
C HIS A 246 -17.13 7.67 -15.74
N ASP A 247 -17.43 8.67 -14.91
CA ASP A 247 -16.54 9.82 -14.71
C ASP A 247 -15.19 9.39 -14.07
N ILE A 248 -15.19 8.36 -13.21
CA ILE A 248 -13.98 7.74 -12.67
C ILE A 248 -13.18 7.06 -13.80
N HIS A 249 -13.84 6.31 -14.68
CA HIS A 249 -13.19 5.68 -15.84
C HIS A 249 -12.52 6.72 -16.76
N VAL A 250 -13.21 7.82 -17.05
CA VAL A 250 -12.67 8.91 -17.86
C VAL A 250 -11.42 9.51 -17.20
N LEU A 251 -11.44 9.70 -15.87
CA LEU A 251 -10.28 10.19 -15.13
C LEU A 251 -9.08 9.23 -15.24
N LEU A 252 -9.28 7.94 -14.96
CA LEU A 252 -8.23 6.92 -15.02
C LEU A 252 -7.65 6.79 -16.43
N HIS A 253 -8.51 6.79 -17.45
CA HIS A 253 -8.08 6.73 -18.85
C HIS A 253 -7.20 7.93 -19.25
N ASN A 254 -7.58 9.14 -18.83
CA ASN A 254 -6.80 10.35 -19.07
C ASN A 254 -5.46 10.35 -18.34
N GLU A 255 -5.41 9.80 -17.13
CA GLU A 255 -4.18 9.67 -16.37
C GLU A 255 -3.23 8.65 -16.99
N ALA A 256 -3.72 7.46 -17.39
CA ALA A 256 -2.93 6.48 -18.14
C ALA A 256 -2.32 7.08 -19.41
N THR A 257 -3.11 7.84 -20.16
CA THR A 257 -2.64 8.55 -21.37
C THR A 257 -1.52 9.54 -21.02
N THR A 258 -1.67 10.29 -19.93
CA THR A 258 -0.66 11.23 -19.44
C THR A 258 0.63 10.53 -19.04
N LEU A 259 0.54 9.36 -18.40
CA LEU A 259 1.71 8.56 -17.99
C LEU A 259 2.46 8.02 -19.20
N ILE A 260 1.76 7.47 -20.20
CA ILE A 260 2.37 7.01 -21.46
C ILE A 260 3.14 8.17 -22.10
N GLN A 261 2.50 9.35 -22.23
CA GLN A 261 3.15 10.53 -22.80
C GLN A 261 4.37 11.01 -22.02
N LYS A 262 4.33 10.99 -20.69
CA LYS A 262 5.48 11.33 -19.82
C LYS A 262 6.60 10.31 -19.98
N PHE A 263 6.27 9.03 -20.07
CA PHE A 263 7.24 7.95 -20.27
C PHE A 263 7.93 8.07 -21.63
N THR A 264 7.17 8.34 -22.70
CA THR A 264 7.73 8.60 -24.04
C THR A 264 8.77 9.72 -24.04
N ARG A 265 8.59 10.74 -23.19
CA ARG A 265 9.48 11.92 -23.11
C ARG A 265 10.58 11.82 -22.03
N ASP A 266 10.76 10.64 -21.41
CA ASP A 266 11.73 10.42 -20.32
C ASP A 266 11.51 11.34 -19.11
N ARG A 267 10.24 11.68 -18.83
CA ARG A 267 9.83 12.55 -17.72
C ARG A 267 8.97 11.81 -16.69
N LEU A 268 8.84 10.50 -16.81
CA LEU A 268 8.06 9.70 -15.87
C LEU A 268 8.95 9.18 -14.75
N HIS A 269 8.62 9.56 -13.52
CA HIS A 269 9.17 8.94 -12.33
C HIS A 269 8.46 7.61 -12.06
N VAL A 270 9.22 6.57 -11.67
CA VAL A 270 8.69 5.22 -11.37
C VAL A 270 7.60 5.26 -10.29
N GLU A 271 7.73 6.16 -9.31
CA GLU A 271 6.73 6.40 -8.27
C GLU A 271 5.36 6.78 -8.85
N ALA A 272 5.32 7.67 -9.85
CA ALA A 272 4.06 8.10 -10.47
C ALA A 272 3.38 6.95 -11.23
N LEU A 273 4.17 6.04 -11.80
CA LEU A 273 3.64 4.83 -12.43
C LEU A 273 3.11 3.84 -11.39
N TYR A 274 3.84 3.65 -10.28
CA TYR A 274 3.41 2.78 -9.20
C TYR A 274 2.12 3.28 -8.54
N ARG A 275 2.05 4.58 -8.23
CA ARG A 275 0.85 5.22 -7.66
C ARG A 275 -0.37 4.97 -8.54
N TYR A 276 -0.26 5.22 -9.84
CA TYR A 276 -1.38 4.98 -10.76
C TYR A 276 -1.82 3.51 -10.77
N LEU A 277 -0.88 2.56 -10.93
CA LEU A 277 -1.22 1.14 -11.07
C LEU A 277 -1.74 0.54 -9.75
N ALA A 278 -1.05 0.78 -8.64
CA ALA A 278 -1.33 0.12 -7.37
C ALA A 278 -2.43 0.84 -6.59
N HIS A 279 -2.40 2.17 -6.55
CA HIS A 279 -3.30 2.96 -5.72
C HIS A 279 -4.54 3.41 -6.50
N ASP A 280 -4.37 4.16 -7.58
CA ASP A 280 -5.51 4.80 -8.24
C ASP A 280 -6.38 3.78 -9.01
N MET A 281 -5.74 2.87 -9.76
CA MET A 281 -6.43 1.86 -10.55
C MET A 281 -6.90 0.65 -9.72
N ILE A 282 -6.01 0.06 -8.91
CA ILE A 282 -6.36 -1.16 -8.17
C ILE A 282 -7.03 -0.84 -6.84
N ALA A 283 -6.36 -0.13 -5.93
CA ALA A 283 -6.89 0.02 -4.57
C ALA A 283 -8.15 0.88 -4.52
N ARG A 284 -8.17 2.00 -5.24
CA ARG A 284 -9.27 2.98 -5.19
C ARG A 284 -10.40 2.71 -6.17
N HIS A 285 -10.16 1.95 -7.23
CA HIS A 285 -11.18 1.66 -8.21
C HIS A 285 -11.58 0.19 -8.12
N PHE A 286 -10.73 -0.76 -8.52
CA PHE A 286 -11.11 -2.18 -8.53
C PHE A 286 -11.49 -2.75 -7.15
N LEU A 287 -10.81 -2.31 -6.10
CA LEU A 287 -11.02 -2.82 -4.74
C LEU A 287 -11.94 -1.93 -3.89
N ASP A 288 -12.40 -0.80 -4.41
CA ASP A 288 -13.28 0.13 -3.70
C ASP A 288 -14.50 0.47 -4.57
N SER A 289 -14.38 1.38 -5.54
CA SER A 289 -15.50 1.80 -6.41
C SER A 289 -16.24 0.64 -7.09
N ASP A 290 -15.55 -0.34 -7.68
CA ASP A 290 -16.20 -1.45 -8.39
C ASP A 290 -17.06 -2.30 -7.43
N ARG A 291 -16.67 -2.37 -6.16
CA ARG A 291 -17.39 -3.18 -5.17
C ARG A 291 -18.80 -2.67 -4.92
N ASP A 292 -19.06 -1.39 -5.20
CA ASP A 292 -20.37 -0.77 -4.97
C ASP A 292 -21.47 -1.43 -5.82
N PHE A 293 -21.16 -1.89 -7.03
CA PHE A 293 -22.14 -2.53 -7.90
C PHE A 293 -22.12 -4.06 -7.85
N PHE A 294 -21.10 -4.69 -7.23
CA PHE A 294 -21.01 -6.17 -7.15
C PHE A 294 -22.22 -6.79 -6.45
N ALA A 295 -22.80 -6.09 -5.47
CA ALA A 295 -24.01 -6.56 -4.78
C ALA A 295 -25.25 -6.69 -5.70
N PHE A 296 -25.22 -6.07 -6.88
CA PHE A 296 -26.30 -6.11 -7.88
C PHE A 296 -26.10 -7.24 -8.89
N ILE A 297 -24.93 -7.89 -8.93
CA ILE A 297 -24.63 -8.98 -9.85
C ILE A 297 -25.30 -10.27 -9.33
N ASP A 298 -26.27 -10.79 -10.08
CA ASP A 298 -26.87 -12.10 -9.82
C ASP A 298 -25.82 -13.21 -10.08
N PRO A 299 -25.68 -14.21 -9.21
CA PRO A 299 -24.84 -15.39 -9.48
C PRO A 299 -25.13 -16.12 -10.81
N ASN A 300 -26.32 -15.92 -11.39
CA ASN A 300 -26.75 -16.48 -12.67
C ASN A 300 -26.64 -15.49 -13.84
N PHE A 301 -25.92 -14.37 -13.68
CA PHE A 301 -25.76 -13.38 -14.74
C PHE A 301 -25.18 -14.04 -16.01
N PRO A 302 -25.84 -13.93 -17.17
CA PRO A 302 -25.41 -14.63 -18.37
C PRO A 302 -24.05 -14.13 -18.85
N VAL A 303 -23.14 -15.05 -19.10
CA VAL A 303 -21.86 -14.78 -19.75
C VAL A 303 -22.14 -14.66 -21.24
N GLU A 304 -21.94 -13.48 -21.84
CA GLU A 304 -21.97 -13.38 -23.31
C GLU A 304 -20.84 -14.26 -23.89
N PRO A 305 -21.13 -15.07 -24.93
CA PRO A 305 -20.20 -16.05 -25.50
C PRO A 305 -18.99 -15.43 -26.23
#